data_AF-A0ABD3VW18-F1
#
_entry.id   AF-A0ABD3VW18-F1
#
_cell.length_a   1.000
_cell.length_b   1.000
_cell.length_c   1.000
_cell.angle_alpha   90.00
_cell.angle_beta   90.00
_cell.angle_gamma   90.00
#
_symmetry.space_group_name_H-M   'P 1'
#
loop_
_entity.id
_entity.type
_entity.pdbx_description
1 polymer ?
#
loop_
_entity_poly.entity_id
_entity_poly.type
_entity_poly.pdbx_seq_one_letter_code
_entity_poly.pdbx_strand_id
1 'polypeptide(L)'
;GYRYFEELHSSLSHISTAAGHLYFEELHSSLSHISTAAGHRYFEELHSSLSHISTSAGYRYFEELHFSLSHISTSAGHRYFEELHSSLSHISTSAGYRYFEELHSSLSHISTSAGYRYFEELHSSLSHISTSAGYRFFEELHSSLSHISTSAGHRFISGLLVAAAGQVA
;
A
#
# COMPACT_ATOMS: atom_id res chain seq x y z
N GLY A 1 -1.56 16.70 -18.24
CA GLY A 1 -3.00 16.95 -18.44
C GLY A 1 -3.77 16.36 -17.28
N TYR A 2 -4.86 17.03 -16.89
CA TYR A 2 -5.81 16.55 -15.88
C TYR A 2 -6.90 15.75 -16.57
N ARG A 3 -7.28 14.61 -15.99
CA ARG A 3 -8.43 13.82 -16.42
C ARG A 3 -9.25 13.44 -15.22
N TYR A 4 -10.56 13.59 -15.36
CA TYR A 4 -11.55 13.20 -14.38
C TYR A 4 -12.36 12.04 -14.94
N PHE A 5 -12.62 11.05 -14.09
CA PHE A 5 -13.49 9.92 -14.38
C PHE A 5 -14.46 9.81 -13.21
N GLU A 6 -15.74 9.93 -13.50
CA GLU A 6 -16.83 9.81 -12.53
C GLU A 6 -16.99 8.33 -12.19
N GLU A 7 -17.52 7.52 -13.11
CA GLU A 7 -17.59 6.08 -12.95
C GLU A 7 -16.81 5.35 -14.05
N LEU A 8 -15.98 4.38 -13.67
CA LEU A 8 -15.30 3.49 -14.61
C LEU A 8 -15.54 2.01 -14.26
N HIS A 9 -16.50 1.39 -14.94
CA HIS A 9 -16.75 -0.05 -14.86
C HIS A 9 -16.09 -0.76 -16.05
N SER A 10 -15.02 -1.52 -15.80
CA SER A 10 -14.26 -2.05 -16.92
C SER A 10 -13.38 -3.26 -16.59
N SER A 11 -13.24 -4.16 -17.56
CA SER A 11 -12.24 -5.23 -17.57
C SER A 11 -11.08 -4.82 -18.49
N LEU A 12 -10.17 -3.98 -17.99
CA LEU A 12 -8.96 -3.65 -18.75
C LEU A 12 -7.86 -4.64 -18.39
N SER A 13 -7.18 -5.17 -19.40
CA SER A 13 -5.96 -5.93 -19.16
C SER A 13 -4.81 -5.02 -18.73
N HIS A 14 -4.65 -3.85 -19.36
CA HIS A 14 -3.53 -2.96 -19.06
C HIS A 14 -3.92 -1.48 -19.07
N ILE A 15 -3.53 -0.77 -18.02
CA ILE A 15 -3.51 0.69 -18.00
C ILE A 15 -2.05 1.15 -17.94
N SER A 16 -1.64 1.95 -18.92
CA SER A 16 -0.32 2.59 -18.93
C SER A 16 -0.45 4.09 -19.11
N THR A 17 0.13 4.85 -18.18
CA THR A 17 0.14 6.32 -18.24
C THR A 17 1.56 6.86 -18.07
N ALA A 18 1.98 7.72 -18.99
CA ALA A 18 3.32 8.29 -19.01
C ALA A 18 3.47 9.45 -18.01
N ALA A 19 2.55 10.41 -18.04
CA ALA A 19 2.52 11.54 -17.12
C ALA A 19 1.09 12.11 -17.02
N GLY A 20 0.62 12.41 -15.81
CA GLY A 20 -0.69 13.05 -15.67
C GLY A 20 -1.20 13.16 -14.24
N HIS A 21 -2.28 13.94 -14.11
CA HIS A 21 -3.13 13.99 -12.92
C HIS A 21 -4.42 13.27 -13.27
N LEU A 22 -4.73 12.21 -12.54
CA LEU A 22 -5.95 11.44 -12.74
C LEU A 22 -6.78 11.50 -11.45
N TYR A 23 -8.05 11.79 -11.61
CA TYR A 23 -9.05 11.68 -10.56
C TYR A 23 -10.05 10.61 -10.98
N PHE A 24 -10.34 9.70 -10.06
CA PHE A 24 -11.39 8.70 -10.18
C PHE A 24 -12.28 8.85 -8.95
N GLU A 25 -13.57 9.09 -9.17
CA GLU A 25 -14.57 9.06 -8.10
C GLU A 25 -14.84 7.59 -7.78
N GLU A 26 -15.40 6.83 -8.73
CA GLU A 26 -15.62 5.40 -8.57
C GLU A 26 -14.88 4.56 -9.63
N LEU A 27 -14.06 3.60 -9.16
CA LEU A 27 -13.39 2.63 -10.04
C LEU A 27 -13.72 1.19 -9.64
N HIS A 28 -14.61 0.55 -10.41
CA HIS A 28 -14.90 -0.88 -10.34
C HIS A 28 -14.23 -1.62 -11.48
N SER A 29 -13.13 -2.32 -11.20
CA SER A 29 -12.36 -2.94 -12.27
C SER A 29 -11.70 -4.28 -11.92
N SER A 30 -11.62 -5.14 -12.93
CA SER A 30 -10.69 -6.28 -12.93
C SER A 30 -9.51 -5.89 -13.82
N LEU A 31 -8.37 -5.62 -13.21
CA LEU A 31 -7.19 -5.10 -13.89
C LEU A 31 -6.03 -6.06 -13.72
N SER A 32 -5.50 -6.63 -14.79
CA SER A 32 -4.30 -7.47 -14.60
C SER A 32 -3.06 -6.61 -14.29
N HIS A 33 -2.89 -5.46 -14.95
CA HIS A 33 -1.71 -4.61 -14.74
C HIS A 33 -1.97 -3.11 -14.84
N ILE A 34 -1.42 -2.36 -13.89
CA ILE A 34 -1.26 -0.90 -13.98
C ILE A 34 0.22 -0.54 -14.00
N SER A 35 0.63 0.29 -14.97
CA SER A 35 1.94 0.91 -15.00
C SER A 35 1.83 2.42 -15.10
N THR A 36 2.53 3.14 -14.23
CA THR A 36 2.58 4.61 -14.27
C THR A 36 4.01 5.07 -14.15
N ALA A 37 4.48 5.87 -15.11
CA ALA A 37 5.84 6.39 -15.08
C ALA A 37 5.97 7.58 -14.11
N ALA A 38 5.12 8.60 -14.26
CA ALA A 38 5.04 9.73 -13.34
C ALA A 38 3.59 10.21 -13.18
N GLY A 39 3.16 10.64 -12.00
CA GLY A 39 1.86 11.29 -11.88
C GLY A 39 1.31 11.43 -10.47
N HIS A 40 0.23 12.20 -10.38
CA HIS A 40 -0.61 12.30 -9.20
C HIS A 40 -1.91 11.57 -9.48
N ARG A 41 -2.35 10.75 -8.54
CA ARG A 41 -3.64 10.07 -8.66
C ARG A 41 -4.45 10.24 -7.40
N TYR A 42 -5.72 10.49 -7.60
CA TYR A 42 -6.74 10.48 -6.58
C TYR A 42 -7.76 9.40 -6.94
N PHE A 43 -8.14 8.62 -5.94
CA PHE A 43 -9.23 7.67 -6.02
C PHE A 43 -10.07 7.90 -4.77
N GLU A 44 -11.34 8.19 -4.94
CA GLU A 44 -12.31 8.25 -3.85
C GLU A 44 -12.62 6.81 -3.45
N GLU A 45 -13.28 6.07 -4.34
CA GLU A 45 -13.63 4.68 -4.12
C GLU A 45 -12.95 3.76 -5.16
N LEU A 46 -12.15 2.81 -4.67
CA LEU A 46 -11.53 1.80 -5.51
C LEU A 46 -11.93 0.38 -5.09
N HIS A 47 -12.71 -0.27 -5.95
CA HIS A 47 -13.07 -1.68 -5.82
C HIS A 47 -12.43 -2.48 -6.95
N SER A 48 -11.37 -3.22 -6.63
CA SER A 48 -10.58 -3.88 -7.67
C SER A 48 -10.02 -5.24 -7.31
N SER A 49 -10.00 -6.11 -8.32
CA SER A 49 -9.12 -7.29 -8.32
C SER A 49 -7.96 -6.99 -9.26
N LEU A 50 -6.76 -6.98 -8.70
CA LEU A 50 -5.55 -6.58 -9.41
C LEU A 50 -4.48 -7.65 -9.31
N SER A 51 -3.80 -7.97 -10.41
CA SER A 51 -2.65 -8.87 -10.32
C SER A 51 -1.39 -8.09 -9.96
N HIS A 52 -1.14 -6.95 -10.64
CA HIS A 52 0.11 -6.21 -10.49
C HIS A 52 -0.05 -4.69 -10.64
N ILE A 53 0.62 -3.94 -9.75
CA ILE A 53 0.83 -2.49 -9.89
C ILE A 53 2.32 -2.20 -9.95
N SER A 54 2.75 -1.45 -10.97
CA SER A 54 4.09 -0.87 -11.06
C SER A 54 4.00 0.64 -11.15
N THR A 55 4.83 1.34 -10.38
CA THR A 55 4.95 2.80 -10.53
C THR A 55 6.38 3.23 -10.34
N SER A 56 6.86 4.05 -11.26
CA SER A 56 8.23 4.57 -11.20
C SER A 56 8.31 5.77 -10.24
N ALA A 57 7.48 6.79 -10.44
CA ALA A 57 7.38 7.95 -9.55
C ALA A 57 5.92 8.40 -9.39
N GLY A 58 5.51 8.84 -8.21
CA GLY A 58 4.22 9.50 -8.09
C GLY A 58 3.70 9.71 -6.68
N TYR A 59 2.65 10.52 -6.61
CA TYR A 59 1.83 10.73 -5.43
C TYR A 59 0.49 10.06 -5.64
N ARG A 60 0.01 9.35 -4.63
CA ARG A 60 -1.33 8.77 -4.68
C ARG A 60 -2.06 9.03 -3.38
N TYR A 61 -3.31 9.40 -3.54
CA TYR A 61 -4.28 9.50 -2.47
C TYR A 61 -5.41 8.54 -2.78
N PHE A 62 -5.87 7.87 -1.74
CA PHE A 62 -6.95 6.91 -1.77
C PHE A 62 -7.78 7.13 -0.50
N GLU A 63 -9.07 7.43 -0.65
CA GLU A 63 -9.98 7.48 0.50
C GLU A 63 -10.33 6.07 0.89
N GLU A 64 -11.19 5.41 0.11
CA GLU A 64 -11.67 4.07 0.39
C GLU A 64 -11.16 3.07 -0.65
N LEU A 65 -10.49 2.04 -0.16
CA LEU A 65 -9.82 1.10 -1.06
C LEU A 65 -10.01 -0.35 -0.64
N HIS A 66 -10.82 -1.04 -1.43
CA HIS A 66 -11.13 -2.46 -1.31
C HIS A 66 -10.50 -3.24 -2.45
N PHE A 67 -9.51 -4.08 -2.13
CA PHE A 67 -8.86 -4.87 -3.18
C PHE A 67 -8.26 -6.20 -2.75
N SER A 68 -8.11 -7.06 -3.76
CA SER A 68 -7.26 -8.23 -3.73
C SER A 68 -6.09 -8.01 -4.68
N LEU A 69 -4.85 -8.17 -4.19
CA LEU A 69 -3.66 -7.99 -5.00
C LEU A 69 -2.58 -9.01 -4.73
N SER A 70 -2.00 -9.50 -5.82
CA SER A 70 -0.82 -10.36 -5.75
C SER A 70 0.45 -9.54 -5.49
N HIS A 71 0.69 -8.47 -6.26
CA HIS A 71 1.98 -7.77 -6.20
C HIS A 71 1.93 -6.24 -6.44
N ILE A 72 2.60 -5.48 -5.57
CA ILE A 72 2.91 -4.05 -5.77
C ILE A 72 4.41 -3.84 -5.88
N SER A 73 4.84 -3.12 -6.92
CA SER A 73 6.19 -2.55 -7.03
C SER A 73 6.11 -1.04 -7.15
N THR A 74 6.86 -0.32 -6.33
CA THR A 74 6.98 1.14 -6.42
C THR A 74 8.44 1.54 -6.28
N SER A 75 8.97 2.24 -7.28
CA SER A 75 10.36 2.70 -7.27
C SER A 75 10.51 3.93 -6.36
N ALA A 76 9.73 4.97 -6.59
CA ALA A 76 9.66 6.15 -5.74
C ALA A 76 8.21 6.62 -5.60
N GLY A 77 7.81 7.07 -4.40
CA GLY A 77 6.53 7.74 -4.28
C GLY A 77 6.03 7.99 -2.87
N HIS A 78 5.00 8.81 -2.80
CA HIS A 78 4.23 9.08 -1.59
C HIS A 78 2.84 8.51 -1.77
N ARG A 79 2.36 7.82 -0.73
CA ARG A 79 1.01 7.28 -0.72
C ARG A 79 0.31 7.62 0.58
N TYR A 80 -0.91 8.11 0.45
CA TYR A 80 -1.85 8.27 1.54
C TYR A 80 -3.01 7.31 1.30
N PHE A 81 -3.45 6.68 2.38
CA PHE A 81 -4.62 5.82 2.42
C PHE A 81 -5.39 6.22 3.68
N GLU A 82 -6.64 6.59 3.51
CA GLU A 82 -7.56 6.83 4.63
C GLU A 82 -8.02 5.46 5.14
N GLU A 83 -8.81 4.75 4.35
CA GLU A 83 -9.30 3.41 4.67
C GLU A 83 -8.80 2.36 3.68
N LEU A 84 -8.06 1.37 4.21
CA LEU A 84 -7.53 0.29 3.39
C LEU A 84 -8.01 -1.08 3.86
N HIS A 85 -8.84 -1.72 3.03
CA HIS A 85 -9.24 -3.11 3.18
C HIS A 85 -8.61 -3.97 2.10
N SER A 86 -7.65 -4.81 2.50
CA SER A 86 -6.82 -5.51 1.51
C SER A 86 -6.42 -6.93 1.86
N SER A 87 -6.37 -7.76 0.82
CA SER A 87 -5.59 -9.00 0.81
C SER A 87 -4.41 -8.84 -0.14
N LEU A 88 -3.20 -8.94 0.41
CA LEU A 88 -1.96 -8.59 -0.27
C LEU A 88 -0.92 -9.69 -0.08
N SER A 89 -0.46 -10.28 -1.19
CA SER A 89 0.62 -11.27 -1.11
C SER A 89 1.99 -10.60 -0.97
N HIS A 90 2.32 -9.63 -1.82
CA HIS A 90 3.66 -9.03 -1.85
C HIS A 90 3.70 -7.53 -2.15
N ILE A 91 4.46 -6.79 -1.35
CA ILE A 91 4.79 -5.39 -1.60
C ILE A 91 6.31 -5.21 -1.64
N SER A 92 6.80 -4.61 -2.72
CA SER A 92 8.17 -4.12 -2.84
C SER A 92 8.17 -2.61 -3.04
N THR A 93 9.00 -1.89 -2.28
CA THR A 93 9.21 -0.46 -2.51
C THR A 93 10.67 -0.10 -2.35
N SER A 94 11.22 0.56 -3.37
CA SER A 94 12.62 0.99 -3.33
C SER A 94 12.77 2.22 -2.46
N ALA A 95 12.01 3.29 -2.73
CA ALA A 95 11.97 4.50 -1.92
C ALA A 95 10.52 4.98 -1.75
N GLY A 96 10.14 5.45 -0.56
CA GLY A 96 8.86 6.14 -0.43
C GLY A 96 8.39 6.46 0.98
N TYR A 97 7.37 7.30 1.02
CA TYR A 97 6.60 7.62 2.21
C TYR A 97 5.22 6.97 2.09
N ARG A 98 4.72 6.40 3.19
CA ARG A 98 3.35 5.93 3.26
C ARG A 98 2.70 6.33 4.56
N TYR A 99 1.49 6.84 4.44
CA TYR A 99 0.58 7.06 5.54
C TYR A 99 -0.62 6.15 5.35
N PHE A 100 -1.07 5.56 6.45
CA PHE A 100 -2.32 4.82 6.55
C PHE A 100 -3.00 5.32 7.81
N GLU A 101 -4.23 5.80 7.68
CA GLU A 101 -5.08 6.12 8.81
C GLU A 101 -5.61 4.80 9.38
N GLU A 102 -6.46 4.11 8.61
CA GLU A 102 -7.00 2.81 8.98
C GLU A 102 -6.54 1.72 7.99
N LEU A 103 -5.88 0.69 8.52
CA LEU A 103 -5.43 -0.44 7.73
C LEU A 103 -5.96 -1.77 8.27
N HIS A 104 -6.88 -2.37 7.51
CA HIS A 104 -7.36 -3.74 7.69
C HIS A 104 -6.78 -4.65 6.60
N SER A 105 -5.81 -5.49 6.97
CA SER A 105 -5.11 -6.28 5.96
C SER A 105 -4.68 -7.69 6.36
N SER A 106 -4.68 -8.56 5.35
CA SER A 106 -3.90 -9.79 5.37
C SER A 106 -2.70 -9.62 4.44
N LEU A 107 -1.49 -9.66 5.01
CA LEU A 107 -0.25 -9.30 4.33
C LEU A 107 0.79 -10.40 4.51
N SER A 108 1.20 -11.02 3.41
CA SER A 108 2.19 -12.11 3.46
C SER A 108 3.62 -11.57 3.52
N HIS A 109 4.01 -10.68 2.59
CA HIS A 109 5.38 -10.17 2.53
C HIS A 109 5.48 -8.68 2.17
N ILE A 110 6.26 -7.94 2.96
CA ILE A 110 6.62 -6.56 2.68
C ILE A 110 8.13 -6.42 2.66
N SER A 111 8.66 -5.89 1.55
CA SER A 111 10.05 -5.45 1.44
C SER A 111 10.10 -3.95 1.16
N THR A 112 10.93 -3.22 1.90
CA THR A 112 11.22 -1.82 1.60
C THR A 112 12.70 -1.54 1.74
N SER A 113 13.29 -0.98 0.69
CA SER A 113 14.72 -0.65 0.71
C SER A 113 14.96 0.63 1.50
N ALA A 114 14.25 1.71 1.19
CA ALA A 114 14.32 2.98 1.91
C ALA A 114 12.90 3.54 2.11
N GLY A 115 12.55 4.01 3.30
CA GLY A 115 11.27 4.72 3.43
C GLY A 115 10.79 5.03 4.83
N TYR A 116 9.70 5.79 4.85
CA TYR A 116 8.97 6.17 6.04
C TYR A 116 7.57 5.56 5.96
N ARG A 117 7.12 4.94 7.04
CA ARG A 117 5.73 4.47 7.15
C ARG A 117 5.12 4.92 8.47
N TYR A 118 3.94 5.47 8.37
CA TYR A 118 3.08 5.82 9.48
C TYR A 118 1.79 5.02 9.35
N PHE A 119 1.34 4.48 10.47
CA PHE A 119 0.05 3.83 10.63
C PHE A 119 -0.59 4.41 11.89
N GLU A 120 -1.79 4.96 11.76
CA GLU A 120 -2.58 5.37 12.92
C GLU A 120 -3.17 4.11 13.55
N GLU A 121 -4.06 3.44 12.83
CA GLU A 121 -4.67 2.18 13.25
C GLU A 121 -4.29 1.04 12.30
N LEU A 122 -3.69 -0.02 12.87
CA LEU A 122 -3.31 -1.21 12.10
C LEU A 122 -3.93 -2.48 12.67
N HIS A 123 -4.90 -3.02 11.93
CA HIS A 123 -5.48 -4.33 12.13
C HIS A 123 -4.98 -5.31 11.07
N SER A 124 -4.03 -6.18 11.41
CA SER A 124 -3.41 -7.03 10.39
C SER A 124 -2.96 -8.42 10.83
N SER A 125 -3.02 -9.35 9.88
CA SER A 125 -2.23 -10.59 9.92
C SER A 125 -1.02 -10.42 9.01
N LEU A 126 0.17 -10.41 9.60
CA LEU A 126 1.43 -10.07 8.94
C LEU A 126 2.44 -11.21 9.08
N SER A 127 2.79 -11.85 7.95
CA SER A 127 3.76 -12.96 8.00
C SER A 127 5.21 -12.47 8.00
N HIS A 128 5.61 -11.63 7.05
CA HIS A 128 7.00 -11.18 6.92
C HIS A 128 7.15 -9.70 6.54
N ILE A 129 7.95 -8.96 7.31
CA ILE A 129 8.37 -7.59 6.98
C ILE A 129 9.88 -7.49 6.98
N SER A 130 10.45 -6.99 5.89
CA SER A 130 11.85 -6.58 5.79
C SER A 130 11.93 -5.10 5.42
N THR A 131 12.74 -4.35 6.16
CA THR A 131 13.04 -2.94 5.86
C THR A 131 14.55 -2.73 5.94
N SER A 132 15.17 -2.31 4.83
CA SER A 132 16.62 -2.15 4.81
C SER A 132 17.06 -0.86 5.52
N ALA A 133 16.47 0.27 5.12
CA ALA A 133 16.66 1.59 5.72
C ALA A 133 15.29 2.26 5.95
N GLY A 134 14.99 2.79 7.13
CA GLY A 134 13.76 3.56 7.27
C GLY A 134 13.23 3.82 8.68
N TYR A 135 12.08 4.50 8.72
CA TYR A 135 11.35 4.77 9.95
C TYR A 135 9.95 4.17 9.87
N ARG A 136 9.51 3.57 10.96
CA ARG A 136 8.16 3.05 11.11
C ARG A 136 7.55 3.54 12.39
N PHE A 137 6.34 4.06 12.29
CA PHE A 137 5.54 4.54 13.40
C PHE A 137 4.16 3.88 13.34
N PHE A 138 3.69 3.43 14.50
CA PHE A 138 2.37 2.83 14.69
C PHE A 138 1.75 3.49 15.93
N GLU A 139 0.54 4.05 15.84
CA GLU A 139 -0.16 4.57 17.02
C GLU A 139 -0.97 3.51 17.75
N GLU A 140 -1.66 2.67 16.99
CA GLU A 140 -2.40 1.51 17.49
C GLU A 140 -2.13 0.30 16.61
N LEU A 141 -1.65 -0.77 17.23
CA LEU A 141 -1.26 -1.99 16.53
C LEU A 141 -1.97 -3.21 17.10
N HIS A 142 -2.92 -3.72 16.33
CA HIS A 142 -3.64 -4.97 16.51
C HIS A 142 -3.18 -5.99 15.48
N SER A 143 -2.23 -6.85 15.84
CA SER A 143 -1.67 -7.77 14.84
C SER A 143 -1.28 -9.15 15.36
N SER A 144 -1.37 -10.11 14.44
CA SER A 144 -0.61 -11.36 14.50
C SER A 144 0.61 -11.20 13.59
N LEU A 145 1.81 -11.29 14.18
CA LEU A 145 3.09 -11.04 13.51
C LEU A 145 3.98 -12.27 13.62
N SER A 146 4.43 -12.80 12.49
CA SER A 146 5.36 -13.94 12.49
C SER A 146 6.83 -13.50 12.47
N HIS A 147 7.24 -12.63 11.52
CA HIS A 147 8.64 -12.21 11.39
C HIS A 147 8.83 -10.75 10.94
N ILE A 148 9.76 -10.05 11.60
CA ILE A 148 10.13 -8.67 11.28
C ILE A 148 11.65 -8.52 11.30
N SER A 149 12.21 -7.94 10.24
CA SER A 149 13.63 -7.54 10.18
C SER A 149 13.76 -6.07 9.80
N THR A 150 14.71 -5.37 10.44
CA THR A 150 15.12 -4.03 10.05
C THR A 150 16.63 -3.92 10.20
N SER A 151 17.35 -3.68 9.09
CA SER A 151 18.82 -3.62 9.14
C SER A 151 19.34 -2.27 9.59
N ALA A 152 18.71 -1.17 9.19
CA ALA A 152 19.05 0.18 9.63
C ALA A 152 17.76 1.01 9.74
N GLY A 153 17.51 1.65 10.87
CA GLY A 153 16.29 2.44 11.04
C GLY A 153 15.70 2.43 12.44
N HIS A 154 14.60 3.15 12.59
CA HIS A 154 13.88 3.24 13.86
C HIS A 154 12.46 2.71 13.72
N ARG A 155 12.01 2.03 14.77
CA ARG A 155 10.62 1.63 14.92
C ARG A 155 10.08 2.23 16.21
N PHE A 156 8.94 2.88 16.11
CA PHE A 156 8.16 3.36 17.23
C PHE A 156 6.77 2.73 17.18
N ILE A 157 6.25 2.36 18.35
CA ILE A 157 4.91 1.83 18.54
C ILE A 157 4.35 2.49 19.80
N SER A 158 3.32 3.31 19.64
CA SER A 158 2.33 3.57 20.69
C SER A 158 1.27 2.47 20.59
N GLY A 159 0.53 2.17 21.66
CA GLY A 159 -0.62 1.25 21.62
C GLY A 159 -0.39 -0.14 21.00
N LEU A 160 0.04 -1.14 21.80
CA LEU A 160 0.33 -2.49 21.29
C LEU A 160 -0.60 -3.56 21.88
N LEU A 161 -1.38 -4.24 21.01
CA LEU A 161 -2.11 -5.46 21.34
C LEU A 161 -1.69 -6.59 20.38
N VAL A 162 -0.77 -7.45 20.83
CA VAL A 162 -0.26 -8.60 20.05
C VAL A 162 -0.87 -9.90 20.55
N ALA A 163 -1.54 -10.63 19.65
CA ALA A 163 -1.80 -12.05 19.82
C ALA A 163 -0.58 -12.83 19.32
N ALA A 164 0.31 -13.22 20.24
CA ALA A 164 1.59 -13.83 19.89
C ALA A 164 1.42 -15.31 19.49
N ALA A 165 1.95 -15.67 18.31
CA ALA A 165 2.37 -17.03 18.00
C ALA A 165 3.86 -17.00 17.60
N GLY A 166 4.76 -17.21 18.56
CA GLY A 166 6.15 -17.64 18.30
C GLY A 166 7.27 -16.59 18.37
N GLN A 167 8.08 -16.72 19.43
CA GLN A 167 9.48 -16.34 19.68
C GLN A 167 10.12 -15.09 19.04
N VAL A 168 10.57 -14.20 19.94
CA VAL A 168 11.53 -13.11 19.70
C VAL A 168 12.96 -13.70 19.76
N ALA A 169 13.70 -13.59 18.66
CA ALA A 169 15.16 -13.66 18.62
C ALA A 169 15.67 -12.68 17.56
#